data_AF-A0A957ARH9-F1
#
_entry.id   AF-A0A957ARH9-F1
#
_cell.length_a   1.000
_cell.length_b   1.000
_cell.length_c   1.000
_cell.angle_alpha   90.00
_cell.angle_beta   90.00
_cell.angle_gamma   90.00
#
_symmetry.space_group_name_H-M   'P 1'
#
loop_
_entity.id
_entity.type
_entity.pdbx_description
1 polymer ?
#
loop_
_entity_poly.entity_id
_entity_poly.type
_entity_poly.pdbx_seq_one_letter_code
_entity_poly.pdbx_strand_id
1 'polypeptide(L)'
;RVCFAADAYFPPEVLDKYGIPFYVDIDQTLATLGSLPALPYSLFAQGHGDAYDRNSLEEVLDYNVRRIEMIRQLVYDALPAPADDNQVLKRVADTMELSIQQPAIYYLTRTTIHACLNSLRQDGRVDIALDGNRLLWRRA
;
A
#
# COMPACT_ATOMS: atom_id res chain seq x y z
N ARG A 1 -14.34 4.75 -25.41
CA ARG A 1 -13.67 3.44 -25.15
C ARG A 1 -13.36 3.39 -23.66
N VAL A 2 -13.56 2.25 -23.00
CA VAL A 2 -13.40 2.10 -21.54
C VAL A 2 -12.17 1.24 -21.24
N CYS A 3 -11.37 1.65 -20.26
CA CYS A 3 -10.32 0.84 -19.65
C CYS A 3 -10.90 0.11 -18.44
N PHE A 4 -10.77 -1.22 -18.36
CA PHE A 4 -11.10 -1.99 -17.17
C PHE A 4 -9.82 -2.15 -16.34
N ALA A 5 -9.61 -1.24 -15.39
CA ALA A 5 -8.40 -1.16 -14.57
C ALA A 5 -8.43 -2.09 -13.34
N ALA A 6 -9.57 -2.70 -13.02
CA ALA A 6 -9.74 -3.60 -11.89
C ALA A 6 -9.14 -3.00 -10.60
N ASP A 7 -8.23 -3.70 -9.91
CA ASP A 7 -7.62 -3.27 -8.65
C ASP A 7 -6.29 -2.52 -8.85
N ALA A 8 -6.05 -1.93 -10.03
CA ALA A 8 -4.87 -1.09 -10.26
C ALA A 8 -4.88 0.17 -9.39
N TYR A 9 -6.07 0.65 -9.00
CA TYR A 9 -6.29 1.70 -8.02
C TYR A 9 -7.59 1.41 -7.25
N PHE A 10 -7.72 1.97 -6.06
CA PHE A 10 -8.93 1.87 -5.25
C PHE A 10 -9.63 3.21 -5.15
N PRO A 11 -10.97 3.23 -5.03
CA PRO A 11 -11.67 4.47 -4.76
C PRO A 11 -11.38 4.97 -3.34
N PRO A 12 -11.47 6.28 -3.08
CA PRO A 12 -11.16 6.86 -1.77
C PRO A 12 -11.91 6.18 -0.61
N GLU A 13 -13.16 5.77 -0.81
CA GLU A 13 -13.99 5.13 0.21
C GLU A 13 -13.43 3.77 0.65
N VAL A 14 -12.84 3.00 -0.28
CA VAL A 14 -12.17 1.72 0.04
C VAL A 14 -10.91 2.01 0.83
N LEU A 15 -10.12 3.00 0.41
CA LEU A 15 -8.92 3.39 1.10
C LEU A 15 -9.25 3.83 2.53
N ASP A 16 -10.24 4.70 2.73
CA ASP A 16 -10.61 5.22 4.05
C ASP A 16 -11.22 4.16 4.96
N LYS A 17 -11.99 3.23 4.39
CA LYS A 17 -12.57 2.12 5.14
C LYS A 17 -11.53 1.17 5.72
N TYR A 18 -10.51 0.80 4.92
CA TYR A 18 -9.54 -0.22 5.32
C TYR A 18 -8.24 0.35 5.88
N GLY A 19 -7.90 1.59 5.56
CA GLY A 19 -6.63 2.21 5.91
C GLY A 19 -5.48 1.68 5.04
N ILE A 20 -5.19 0.39 5.16
CA ILE A 20 -4.11 -0.32 4.47
C ILE A 20 -4.70 -1.36 3.51
N PRO A 21 -4.97 -0.99 2.24
CA PRO A 21 -5.45 -1.93 1.23
C PRO A 21 -4.35 -2.89 0.78
N PHE A 22 -4.71 -3.89 -0.02
CA PHE A 22 -3.80 -4.94 -0.47
C PHE A 22 -2.87 -4.48 -1.61
N TYR A 23 -1.56 -4.52 -1.36
CA TYR A 23 -0.51 -4.33 -2.37
C TYR A 23 0.56 -5.40 -2.20
N VAL A 24 1.08 -5.92 -3.31
CA VAL A 24 2.14 -6.94 -3.31
C VAL A 24 3.51 -6.38 -3.66
N ASP A 25 3.56 -5.25 -4.38
CA ASP A 25 4.77 -4.54 -4.77
C ASP A 25 4.46 -3.04 -4.86
N ILE A 26 5.05 -2.25 -3.95
CA ILE A 26 4.76 -0.83 -3.83
C ILE A 26 5.28 -0.04 -5.03
N ASP A 27 6.50 -0.34 -5.48
CA ASP A 27 7.17 0.43 -6.52
C ASP A 27 6.51 0.16 -7.88
N GLN A 28 6.12 -1.08 -8.14
CA GLN A 28 5.33 -1.45 -9.33
C GLN A 28 3.92 -0.84 -9.29
N THR A 29 3.25 -0.82 -8.14
CA THR A 29 1.94 -0.16 -8.02
C THR A 29 2.05 1.34 -8.33
N LEU A 30 3.01 2.06 -7.73
CA LEU A 30 3.23 3.48 -8.01
C LEU A 30 3.54 3.76 -9.48
N ALA A 31 4.36 2.92 -10.11
CA ALA A 31 4.66 3.04 -11.54
C ALA A 31 3.39 2.82 -12.41
N THR A 32 2.55 1.87 -12.02
CA THR A 32 1.27 1.60 -12.70
C THR A 32 0.34 2.81 -12.59
N LEU A 33 0.15 3.36 -11.38
CA LEU A 33 -0.67 4.55 -11.14
C LEU A 33 -0.19 5.73 -11.99
N GLY A 34 1.11 5.98 -12.06
CA GLY A 34 1.70 7.05 -12.88
C GLY A 34 1.53 6.86 -14.40
N SER A 35 1.31 5.62 -14.86
CA SER A 35 1.14 5.33 -16.30
C SER A 35 -0.31 5.45 -16.78
N LEU A 36 -1.30 5.32 -15.89
CA LEU A 36 -2.72 5.28 -16.24
C LEU A 36 -3.21 6.54 -16.98
N PRO A 37 -2.81 7.77 -16.59
CA PRO A 37 -3.23 8.98 -17.31
C PRO A 37 -2.76 9.00 -18.77
N ALA A 38 -1.66 8.32 -19.12
CA ALA A 38 -1.17 8.31 -20.50
C ALA A 38 -1.98 7.38 -21.43
N LEU A 39 -2.86 6.52 -20.90
CA LEU A 39 -3.62 5.58 -21.70
C LEU A 39 -4.74 6.30 -22.50
N PRO A 40 -5.01 5.88 -23.76
CA PRO A 40 -5.94 6.58 -24.66
C PRO A 40 -7.42 6.18 -24.43
N TYR A 41 -7.87 6.18 -23.18
CA TYR A 41 -9.25 5.89 -22.79
C TYR A 41 -9.93 7.12 -22.19
N SER A 42 -11.25 7.17 -22.34
CA SER A 42 -12.10 8.27 -21.84
C SER A 42 -12.76 7.95 -20.50
N LEU A 43 -12.79 6.68 -20.13
CA LEU A 43 -13.38 6.16 -18.89
C LEU A 43 -12.53 5.01 -18.35
N PHE A 44 -12.40 4.94 -17.03
CA PHE A 44 -11.62 3.94 -16.33
C PHE A 44 -12.48 3.29 -15.25
N ALA A 45 -12.81 2.02 -15.46
CA ALA A 45 -13.61 1.22 -14.54
C ALA A 45 -12.69 0.45 -13.59
N GLN A 46 -12.91 0.64 -12.29
CA GLN A 46 -12.22 -0.08 -11.23
C GLN A 46 -12.94 -1.38 -10.85
N GLY A 47 -12.31 -2.21 -10.02
CA GLY A 47 -12.87 -3.48 -9.57
C GLY A 47 -14.15 -3.33 -8.73
N HIS A 48 -14.29 -2.20 -8.04
CA HIS A 48 -15.39 -1.93 -7.11
C HIS A 48 -15.93 -0.50 -7.26
N GLY A 49 -17.10 -0.34 -7.87
CA GLY A 49 -17.79 0.96 -7.98
C GLY A 49 -17.84 1.52 -9.40
N ASP A 50 -18.07 2.83 -9.50
CA ASP A 50 -18.27 3.51 -10.77
C ASP A 50 -16.98 3.75 -11.55
N ALA A 51 -17.12 4.01 -12.85
CA ALA A 51 -16.01 4.40 -13.70
C ALA A 51 -15.72 5.91 -13.56
N TYR A 52 -14.44 6.27 -13.57
CA TYR A 52 -14.02 7.67 -13.57
C TYR A 52 -13.75 8.17 -14.99
N ASP A 53 -14.12 9.42 -15.26
CA ASP A 53 -13.59 10.15 -16.39
C ASP A 53 -12.14 10.57 -16.13
N ARG A 54 -11.52 11.24 -17.11
CA ARG A 54 -10.11 11.62 -17.02
C ARG A 54 -9.80 12.61 -15.90
N ASN A 55 -10.69 13.57 -15.67
CA ASN A 55 -10.44 14.61 -14.66
C ASN A 55 -10.56 14.00 -13.26
N SER A 56 -11.60 13.21 -13.01
CA SER A 56 -11.79 12.54 -11.73
C SER A 56 -10.78 11.42 -11.48
N LEU A 57 -10.28 10.77 -12.54
CA LEU A 57 -9.25 9.73 -12.40
C LEU A 57 -7.98 10.29 -11.76
N GLU A 58 -7.49 11.45 -12.22
CA GLU A 58 -6.24 12.03 -11.69
C GLU A 58 -6.33 12.28 -10.17
N GLU A 59 -7.45 12.81 -9.69
CA GLU A 59 -7.68 13.03 -8.26
C GLU A 59 -7.67 11.73 -7.44
N VAL A 60 -8.28 10.66 -7.99
CA VAL A 60 -8.32 9.33 -7.36
C VAL A 60 -6.94 8.69 -7.34
N LEU A 61 -6.18 8.78 -8.43
CA LEU A 61 -4.83 8.24 -8.51
C LEU A 61 -3.90 8.96 -7.53
N ASP A 62 -3.97 10.28 -7.45
CA ASP A 62 -3.21 11.07 -6.47
C ASP A 62 -3.55 10.67 -5.02
N TYR A 63 -4.82 10.36 -4.75
CA TYR A 63 -5.23 9.87 -3.44
C TYR A 63 -4.61 8.50 -3.11
N ASN A 64 -4.56 7.59 -4.09
CA ASN A 64 -3.87 6.30 -3.95
C ASN A 64 -2.38 6.48 -3.70
N VAL A 65 -1.69 7.32 -4.49
CA VAL A 65 -0.26 7.59 -4.34
C VAL A 65 0.04 8.13 -2.94
N ARG A 66 -0.70 9.15 -2.48
CA ARG A 66 -0.54 9.70 -1.12
C ARG A 66 -0.76 8.65 -0.04
N ARG A 67 -1.75 7.77 -0.22
CA ARG A 67 -2.02 6.68 0.73
C ARG A 67 -0.86 5.69 0.80
N ILE A 68 -0.36 5.24 -0.35
CA ILE A 68 0.75 4.31 -0.45
C ILE A 68 2.01 4.87 0.22
N GLU A 69 2.37 6.12 -0.11
CA GLU A 69 3.56 6.77 0.44
C GLU A 69 3.45 7.00 1.96
N MET A 70 2.26 7.37 2.45
CA MET A 70 2.01 7.46 3.89
C MET A 70 2.24 6.10 4.58
N ILE A 71 1.66 5.00 4.07
CA ILE A 71 1.83 3.67 4.67
C ILE A 71 3.31 3.27 4.65
N ARG A 72 3.99 3.48 3.52
CA ARG A 72 5.42 3.20 3.36
C ARG A 72 6.27 3.96 4.39
N GLN A 73 5.97 5.24 4.62
CA GLN A 73 6.66 6.03 5.62
C GLN A 73 6.34 5.56 7.05
N LEU A 74 5.08 5.24 7.36
CA LEU A 74 4.70 4.68 8.65
C LEU A 74 5.39 3.34 8.95
N VAL A 75 5.58 2.49 7.93
CA VAL A 75 6.35 1.24 8.06
C VAL A 75 7.80 1.52 8.44
N TYR A 76 8.43 2.54 7.83
CA TYR A 76 9.77 2.96 8.23
C TYR A 76 9.82 3.52 9.65
N ASP A 77 8.80 4.30 10.05
CA ASP A 77 8.66 4.88 11.38
C ASP A 77 8.36 3.86 12.47
N ALA A 78 7.74 2.74 12.09
CA ALA A 78 7.52 1.57 12.94
C ALA A 78 8.78 0.74 13.24
N LEU A 79 9.97 1.15 12.76
CA LEU A 79 11.27 0.50 13.00
C LEU A 79 12.25 1.36 13.85
N PRO A 80 11.89 1.85 15.05
CA PRO A 80 12.84 2.53 15.93
C PRO A 80 13.92 1.59 16.51
N ALA A 81 13.65 0.27 16.48
CA ALA A 81 14.55 -0.82 16.83
C ALA A 81 14.18 -2.05 15.97
N PRO A 82 15.07 -3.06 15.83
CA PRO A 82 14.78 -4.25 15.07
C PRO A 82 13.45 -4.91 15.49
N ALA A 83 12.63 -5.28 14.51
CA ALA A 83 11.30 -5.82 14.74
C ALA A 83 10.90 -6.84 13.68
N ASP A 84 10.07 -7.80 14.05
CA ASP A 84 9.40 -8.64 13.05
C ASP A 84 8.23 -7.90 12.40
N ASP A 85 7.74 -8.46 11.30
CA ASP A 85 6.65 -7.92 10.49
C ASP A 85 5.33 -7.78 11.26
N ASN A 86 5.06 -8.67 12.23
CA ASN A 86 3.85 -8.57 13.07
C ASN A 86 3.93 -7.37 14.01
N GLN A 87 5.11 -7.10 14.57
CA GLN A 87 5.35 -5.91 15.39
C GLN A 87 5.23 -4.62 14.57
N VAL A 88 5.76 -4.60 13.34
CA VAL A 88 5.63 -3.47 12.41
C VAL A 88 4.16 -3.22 12.08
N LEU A 89 3.43 -4.27 11.66
CA LEU A 89 1.99 -4.17 11.36
C LEU A 89 1.23 -3.57 12.54
N LYS A 90 1.44 -4.09 13.75
CA LYS A 90 0.76 -3.58 14.94
C LYS A 90 1.03 -2.09 15.15
N ARG A 91 2.29 -1.64 15.06
CA ARG A 91 2.65 -0.23 15.26
C ARG A 91 2.00 0.67 14.20
N VAL A 92 2.04 0.27 12.93
CA VAL A 92 1.39 1.03 11.85
C VAL A 92 -0.13 1.10 12.07
N ALA A 93 -0.77 -0.03 12.39
CA ALA A 93 -2.19 -0.08 12.69
C ALA A 93 -2.56 0.79 13.90
N ASP A 94 -1.77 0.76 14.97
CA ASP A 94 -1.98 1.62 16.14
C ASP A 94 -1.85 3.11 15.77
N THR A 95 -0.84 3.49 14.97
CA THR A 95 -0.65 4.89 14.53
C THR A 95 -1.77 5.37 13.60
N MET A 96 -2.34 4.48 12.79
CA MET A 96 -3.48 4.77 11.93
C MET A 96 -4.84 4.57 12.64
N GLU A 97 -4.84 4.27 13.94
CA GLU A 97 -6.03 3.98 14.75
C GLU A 97 -6.94 2.88 14.15
N LEU A 98 -6.33 1.89 13.48
CA LEU A 98 -7.04 0.82 12.80
C LEU A 98 -7.43 -0.30 13.77
N SER A 99 -8.69 -0.71 13.70
CA SER A 99 -9.23 -1.86 14.42
C SER A 99 -9.49 -3.02 13.46
N ILE A 100 -8.48 -3.87 13.25
CA ILE A 100 -8.57 -5.01 12.33
C ILE A 100 -9.26 -6.19 13.02
N GLN A 101 -10.55 -6.39 12.74
CA GLN A 101 -11.38 -7.41 13.40
C GLN A 101 -11.50 -8.73 12.62
N GLN A 102 -11.05 -8.76 11.36
CA GLN A 102 -11.23 -9.91 10.47
C GLN A 102 -9.88 -10.51 10.09
N PRO A 103 -9.65 -11.83 10.27
CA PRO A 103 -8.40 -12.48 9.90
C PRO A 103 -8.01 -12.28 8.44
N ALA A 104 -8.98 -12.29 7.52
CA ALA A 104 -8.73 -12.03 6.10
C ALA A 104 -8.11 -10.65 5.87
N ILE A 105 -8.67 -9.60 6.49
CA ILE A 105 -8.13 -8.23 6.38
C ILE A 105 -6.74 -8.16 7.02
N TYR A 106 -6.51 -8.85 8.15
CA TYR A 106 -5.19 -8.91 8.76
C TYR A 106 -4.12 -9.45 7.80
N TYR A 107 -4.40 -10.55 7.09
CA TYR A 107 -3.45 -11.11 6.12
C TYR A 107 -3.21 -10.21 4.91
N LEU A 108 -4.25 -9.53 4.42
CA LEU A 108 -4.12 -8.56 3.33
C LEU A 108 -3.25 -7.37 3.76
N THR A 109 -3.54 -6.78 4.93
CA THR A 109 -2.74 -5.70 5.51
C THR A 109 -1.30 -6.13 5.73
N ARG A 110 -1.05 -7.33 6.28
CA ARG A 110 0.30 -7.87 6.48
C ARG A 110 1.06 -7.98 5.17
N THR A 111 0.40 -8.38 4.08
CA THR A 111 1.03 -8.45 2.75
C THR A 111 1.53 -7.07 2.30
N THR A 112 0.72 -6.02 2.48
CA THR A 112 1.12 -4.65 2.17
C THR A 112 2.27 -4.15 3.04
N ILE A 113 2.27 -4.49 4.34
CA ILE A 113 3.39 -4.17 5.23
C ILE A 113 4.70 -4.80 4.70
N HIS A 114 4.67 -6.05 4.26
CA HIS A 114 5.82 -6.70 3.62
C HIS A 114 6.24 -6.01 2.31
N ALA A 115 5.27 -5.63 1.47
CA ALA A 115 5.56 -4.91 0.23
C ALA A 115 6.28 -3.57 0.50
N CYS A 116 5.83 -2.82 1.52
CA CYS A 116 6.51 -1.60 1.96
C CYS A 116 7.92 -1.87 2.51
N LEU A 117 8.10 -2.90 3.34
CA LEU A 117 9.41 -3.28 3.88
C LEU A 117 10.38 -3.66 2.76
N ASN A 118 9.92 -4.40 1.74
CA ASN A 118 10.72 -4.74 0.57
C ASN A 118 11.08 -3.49 -0.25
N SER A 119 10.13 -2.60 -0.54
CA SER A 119 10.41 -1.34 -1.25
C SER A 119 11.42 -0.48 -0.50
N LEU A 120 11.29 -0.34 0.83
CA LEU A 120 12.28 0.39 1.65
C LEU A 120 13.67 -0.27 1.66
N ARG A 121 13.73 -1.60 1.54
CA ARG A 121 14.97 -2.35 1.41
C ARG A 121 15.63 -2.12 0.05
N GLN A 122 14.87 -2.11 -1.03
CA GLN A 122 15.39 -1.78 -2.36
C GLN A 122 15.94 -0.35 -2.41
N ASP A 123 15.31 0.58 -1.69
CA ASP A 123 15.80 1.95 -1.49
C ASP A 123 17.00 2.07 -0.53
N GLY A 124 17.46 0.96 0.06
CA GLY A 124 18.59 0.95 1.01
C GLY A 124 18.29 1.60 2.36
N ARG A 125 17.02 1.84 2.71
CA ARG A 125 16.62 2.46 3.99
C ARG A 125 16.42 1.44 5.11
N VAL A 126 16.18 0.17 4.76
CA VAL A 126 15.88 -0.93 5.67
C VAL A 126 16.69 -2.17 5.28
N ASP A 127 17.11 -2.95 6.26
CA ASP A 127 17.82 -4.22 6.10
C ASP A 127 17.15 -5.34 6.91
N ILE A 128 17.52 -6.59 6.62
CA ILE A 128 17.00 -7.80 7.28
C ILE A 128 18.11 -8.55 8.01
N ALA A 129 17.78 -9.15 9.14
CA ALA A 129 18.64 -10.08 9.87
C ALA A 129 17.84 -11.31 10.30
N LEU A 130 18.50 -12.46 10.35
CA LEU A 130 17.96 -13.67 10.98
C LEU A 130 18.53 -13.79 12.38
N ASP A 131 17.64 -13.82 13.38
CA ASP A 131 18.00 -14.01 14.79
C ASP A 131 17.06 -15.02 15.43
N GLY A 132 17.60 -16.14 15.93
CA GLY A 132 16.80 -17.19 16.58
C GLY A 132 15.64 -17.70 15.72
N ASN A 133 15.85 -17.89 14.41
CA ASN A 133 14.82 -18.25 13.41
C ASN A 133 13.70 -17.20 13.22
N ARG A 134 13.94 -15.95 13.61
CA ARG A 134 13.07 -14.82 13.33
C ARG A 134 13.69 -13.93 12.27
N LEU A 135 12.87 -13.50 11.31
CA LEU A 135 13.26 -12.46 10.36
C LEU A 135 12.98 -11.10 10.99
N LEU A 136 14.03 -10.33 11.27
CA LEU A 136 13.96 -9.01 11.86
C LEU A 136 14.31 -7.96 10.82
N TRP A 137 13.49 -6.92 10.75
CA TRP A 137 13.71 -5.73 9.93
C TRP A 137 14.31 -4.63 10.79
N ARG A 138 15.25 -3.87 10.25
CA ARG A 138 15.89 -2.74 10.92
C ARG A 138 16.18 -1.63 9.93
N ARG A 139 16.25 -0.39 10.39
CA ARG A 139 16.80 0.70 9.56
C ARG A 139 18.27 0.38 9.21
N ALA A 140 18.66 0.70 7.98
CA ALA A 140 20.02 0.52 7.48
C ALA A 140 21.00 1.48 8.17
#